data_AF-A0A7W6FLB6-F1
#
_entry.id   AF-A0A7W6FLB6-F1
#
_cell.length_a   1.000
_cell.length_b   1.000
_cell.length_c   1.000
_cell.angle_alpha   90.00
_cell.angle_beta   90.00
_cell.angle_gamma   90.00
#
_symmetry.space_group_name_H-M   'P 1'
#
loop_
_entity.id
_entity.type
_entity.pdbx_description
1 polymer ?
#
loop_
_entity_poly.entity_id
_entity_poly.type
_entity_poly.pdbx_seq_one_letter_code
_entity_poly.pdbx_strand_id
1 'polypeptide(L)' 'MELESASALAEIDRYGGHWKNYAESHADFDEDFSMQGEVRNAAVALYEAIMDKREGKRVSAGSMLMQPREK' A
#
# COMPACT_ATOMS: atom_id res chain seq x y z
N MET A 1 -18.50 2.13 -13.99
CA MET A 1 -17.03 2.10 -13.92
C MET A 1 -16.71 1.27 -12.70
N GLU A 2 -16.19 0.06 -12.89
CA GLU A 2 -15.87 -0.85 -11.79
C GLU A 2 -14.38 -0.70 -11.44
N LEU A 3 -14.06 -0.67 -10.14
CA LEU A 3 -12.69 -0.67 -9.67
C LEU A 3 -12.25 -2.12 -9.45
N GLU A 4 -11.04 -2.45 -9.93
CA GLU A 4 -10.41 -3.74 -9.73
C GLU A 4 -9.13 -3.55 -8.93
N SER A 5 -8.92 -4.41 -7.93
CA SER A 5 -7.68 -4.43 -7.17
C SER A 5 -6.48 -4.76 -8.07
N ALA A 6 -5.38 -4.02 -7.92
CA ALA A 6 -4.14 -4.31 -8.64
C ALA A 6 -3.39 -5.52 -8.04
N SER A 7 -3.47 -5.71 -6.72
CA SER A 7 -2.99 -6.89 -5.98
C SER A 7 -3.36 -6.74 -4.50
N ALA A 8 -3.16 -7.80 -3.70
CA ALA A 8 -3.34 -7.73 -2.24
C ALA A 8 -2.38 -6.76 -1.50
N LEU A 9 -1.31 -6.31 -2.17
CA LEU A 9 -0.39 -5.28 -1.66
C LEU A 9 -0.70 -3.89 -2.24
N ALA A 10 -1.63 -3.79 -3.20
CA ALA A 10 -2.14 -2.52 -3.73
C ALA A 10 -3.19 -1.87 -2.81
N GLU A 11 -3.59 -2.58 -1.75
CA GLU A 11 -4.62 -2.14 -0.81
C GLU A 11 -4.01 -1.91 0.57
N ILE A 12 -4.43 -0.83 1.21
CA ILE A 12 -4.14 -0.54 2.61
C ILE A 12 -5.46 -0.68 3.35
N ASP A 13 -5.59 -1.77 4.10
CA ASP A 13 -6.78 -2.08 4.88
C ASP A 13 -6.44 -2.08 6.37
N ARG A 14 -6.27 -0.86 6.93
CA ARG A 14 -5.99 -0.68 8.35
C ARG A 14 -6.65 0.58 8.88
N TYR A 15 -7.10 0.49 10.13
CA TYR A 15 -7.43 1.64 10.95
C TYR A 15 -6.15 2.15 11.62
N GLY A 16 -5.62 3.28 11.17
CA GLY A 16 -4.43 3.93 11.73
C GLY A 16 -4.72 4.63 13.07
N GLY A 17 -5.40 3.94 14.00
CA GLY A 17 -5.92 4.50 15.25
C GLY A 17 -4.81 5.04 16.16
N HIS A 18 -4.38 6.27 15.92
CA HIS A 18 -3.56 7.03 16.85
C HIS A 18 -4.49 7.57 17.95
N TRP A 19 -4.49 6.90 19.09
CA TRP A 19 -5.33 7.24 20.25
C TRP A 19 -4.86 8.48 21.03
N LYS A 20 -3.92 9.24 20.49
CA LYS A 20 -3.43 10.49 21.07
C LYS A 20 -4.29 11.68 20.63
N ASN A 21 -4.13 12.81 21.32
CA ASN A 21 -4.72 14.07 20.88
C ASN A 21 -4.20 14.42 19.48
N TYR A 22 -5.08 14.96 18.63
CA TYR A 22 -4.82 15.23 17.21
C TYR A 22 -3.49 15.95 16.93
N ALA A 23 -3.11 16.90 17.79
CA ALA A 23 -1.88 17.68 17.64
C ALA A 23 -0.59 16.83 17.75
N GLU A 24 -0.62 15.74 18.53
CA GLU A 24 0.53 14.85 18.73
C GLU A 24 0.48 13.64 17.79
N SER A 25 -0.71 13.27 17.32
CA SER A 25 -0.95 12.15 16.42
C SER A 25 -0.25 12.28 15.06
N HIS A 26 0.03 13.50 14.59
CA HIS A 26 0.71 13.70 13.30
C HIS A 26 2.18 13.28 13.37
N ALA A 27 2.88 13.61 14.46
CA ALA A 27 4.27 13.22 14.64
C ALA A 27 4.42 11.68 14.70
N ASP A 28 3.51 10.99 15.40
CA ASP A 28 3.49 9.52 15.43
C ASP A 28 3.29 8.91 14.03
N PHE A 29 2.43 9.52 13.19
CA PHE A 29 2.20 9.05 11.83
C PHE A 29 3.41 9.33 10.92
N ASP A 30 4.05 10.48 11.08
CA ASP A 30 5.28 10.85 10.37
C ASP A 30 6.45 9.91 10.71
N GLU A 31 6.46 9.35 11.92
CA GLU A 31 7.46 8.38 12.38
C GLU A 31 7.08 6.91 12.08
N ASP A 32 5.85 6.62 11.65
CA ASP A 32 5.44 5.26 11.25
C ASP A 32 5.98 4.89 9.85
N PHE A 33 7.25 4.50 9.81
CA PHE A 33 7.90 4.02 8.60
C PHE A 33 7.26 2.74 8.02
N SER A 34 6.55 1.96 8.84
CA SER A 34 5.84 0.77 8.34
C SER A 34 4.64 1.18 7.51
N MET A 35 3.89 2.21 7.93
CA MET A 35 2.79 2.80 7.16
C MET A 35 3.30 3.39 5.86
N GLN A 36 4.39 4.14 5.91
CA GLN A 36 5.02 4.68 4.70
C GLN A 36 5.47 3.57 3.74
N GLY A 37 5.96 2.45 4.27
CA GLY A 37 6.29 1.27 3.49
C GLY A 37 5.06 0.63 2.83
N GLU A 38 3.94 0.52 3.54
CA GLU A 38 2.68 -0.02 2.99
C GLU A 38 2.14 0.88 1.88
N VAL A 39 2.20 2.21 2.05
CA VAL A 39 1.86 3.19 1.00
C VAL A 39 2.77 3.04 -0.22
N ARG A 40 4.08 2.87 -0.02
CA ARG A 40 5.02 2.64 -1.12
C ARG A 40 4.71 1.33 -1.86
N ASN A 41 4.45 0.25 -1.13
CA ASN A 41 4.09 -1.03 -1.73
C ASN A 41 2.80 -0.91 -2.55
N ALA A 42 1.80 -0.19 -2.05
CA ALA A 42 0.56 0.02 -2.77
C ALA A 42 0.78 0.78 -4.09
N ALA A 43 1.59 1.84 -4.06
CA ALA A 43 1.93 2.60 -5.25
C ALA A 43 2.71 1.76 -6.28
N VAL A 44 3.70 0.97 -5.84
CA VAL A 44 4.50 0.11 -6.73
C VAL A 44 3.65 -1.00 -7.34
N ALA A 45 2.83 -1.67 -6.53
CA ALA A 45 1.95 -2.73 -7.03
C ALA A 45 0.91 -2.19 -8.03
N LEU A 46 0.35 -1.00 -7.80
CA LEU A 46 -0.54 -0.37 -8.78
C LEU A 46 0.19 -0.07 -10.09
N TYR A 47 1.40 0.48 -10.03
CA TYR A 47 2.21 0.75 -11.20
C TYR A 47 2.52 -0.52 -12.00
N GLU A 48 2.99 -1.58 -11.34
CA GLU A 48 3.30 -2.87 -11.98
C GLU A 48 2.07 -3.48 -12.64
N ALA A 49 0.90 -3.43 -11.99
CA ALA A 49 -0.34 -3.95 -12.56
C ALA A 49 -0.77 -3.17 -13.81
N ILE A 50 -0.58 -1.85 -13.83
CA ILE A 50 -0.84 -1.02 -15.01
C ILE A 50 0.09 -1.40 -16.15
N MET A 51 1.38 -1.64 -15.88
CA MET A 51 2.34 -2.04 -16.90
C MET A 51 2.04 -3.43 -17.46
N ASP A 52 1.80 -4.43 -16.60
CA ASP A 52 1.42 -5.78 -17.01
C ASP A 52 0.16 -5.76 -17.89
N LYS A 53 -0.87 -5.01 -17.49
CA LYS A 53 -2.11 -4.87 -18.28
C LYS A 53 -1.86 -4.21 -19.63
N ARG A 54 -1.04 -3.17 -19.70
CA ARG A 54 -0.69 -2.49 -20.96
C ARG A 54 0.08 -3.39 -21.91
N GLU A 55 0.89 -4.30 -21.38
CA GLU A 55 1.66 -5.28 -22.16
C GLU A 55 0.86 -6.55 -22.49
N GLY A 56 -0.40 -6.67 -22.04
CA GLY A 56 -1.22 -7.86 -22.22
C GLY A 56 -0.73 -9.08 -21.43
N LYS A 57 0.07 -8.85 -20.38
CA LYS A 57 0.59 -9.90 -19.48
C LYS A 57 -0.39 -10.20 -18.36
N ARG A 58 -0.25 -11.38 -17.77
CA ARG A 58 -0.92 -11.72 -16.51
C ARG A 58 -0.34 -10.84 -15.41
N VAL A 59 -1.22 -10.13 -14.68
CA VAL A 59 -0.80 -9.29 -13.55
C VAL A 59 -0.08 -10.13 -12.49
N SER A 60 1.15 -9.72 -12.19
CA SER A 60 2.04 -10.31 -11.17
C SER A 60 2.54 -9.27 -10.16
N ALA A 61 1.87 -8.12 -10.14
CA ALA A 61 2.19 -6.96 -9.33
C ALA A 61 2.36 -7.29 -7.85
N GLY A 62 3.43 -6.77 -7.26
CA GLY A 62 3.77 -6.92 -5.86
C GLY A 62 4.37 -8.27 -5.49
N SER A 63 4.62 -9.18 -6.44
CA SER A 63 5.14 -10.53 -6.17
C SER A 63 6.49 -10.56 -5.44
N MET A 64 7.31 -9.51 -5.62
CA MET A 64 8.63 -9.36 -4.99
C MET A 64 8.64 -8.34 -3.85
N LEU A 65 7.49 -7.72 -3.53
CA LEU A 65 7.41 -6.72 -2.46
C LEU A 65 7.31 -7.39 -1.10
N MET A 66 8.17 -6.96 -0.19
CA MET A 66 8.12 -7.38 1.21
C MET A 66 7.14 -6.52 1.98
N GLN A 67 6.32 -7.13 2.82
CA GLN A 67 5.48 -6.36 3.73
C GLN A 67 6.34 -5.71 4.82
N PRO A 68 6.18 -4.41 5.11
CA PRO A 68 6.95 -3.73 6.14
C PRO A 68 6.67 -4.23 7.56
N ARG A 69 5.50 -4.86 7.76
CA ARG A 69 5.03 -5.45 9.02
C ARG A 69 4.07 -6.61 8.75
N GLU A 70 3.82 -7.43 9.76
CA GLU A 70 2.85 -8.53 9.67
C GLU A 70 1.42 -8.00 9.47
N LYS A 71 0.59 -8.75 8.72
CA LYS A 71 -0.82 -8.39 8.48
C LYS A 71 -1.68 -8.57 9.72
#